data_AF-A0A540LGP1-F1
#
_entry.id   AF-A0A540LGP1-F1
#
_cell.length_a   1.000
_cell.length_b   1.000
_cell.length_c   1.000
_cell.angle_alpha   90.00
_cell.angle_beta   90.00
_cell.angle_gamma   90.00
#
_symmetry.space_group_name_H-M   'P 1'
#
loop_
_entity.id
_entity.type
_entity.pdbx_description
1 polymer ?
#
loop_
_entity_poly.entity_id
_entity_poly.type
_entity_poly.pdbx_seq_one_letter_code
_entity_poly.pdbx_strand_id
1 'polypeptide(L)' 'MCCSSIIYLEGNLETKIFTDPVSGLVRRVREISIRRNGRLVFLGKGDGAEQSPKWGLKGVGYY' A
#
# COMPACT_ATOMS: atom_id res chain seq x y z
N MET A 1 -2.18 -18.43 2.05
CA MET A 1 -2.26 -16.95 2.05
C MET A 1 -3.47 -16.57 2.90
N CYS A 2 -3.27 -16.13 4.15
CA CYS A 2 -4.39 -15.69 4.98
C CYS A 2 -4.78 -14.27 4.58
N CYS A 3 -5.91 -14.14 3.89
CA CYS A 3 -6.43 -12.92 3.27
C CYS A 3 -7.09 -12.00 4.30
N SER A 4 -6.31 -11.14 4.97
CA SER A 4 -6.75 -9.80 5.40
C SER A 4 -5.69 -9.24 6.35
N SER A 5 -4.95 -8.24 5.89
CA SER A 5 -4.09 -7.42 6.73
C SER A 5 -4.66 -6.02 6.71
N ILE A 6 -4.84 -5.44 7.90
CA ILE A 6 -5.24 -4.04 8.03
C ILE A 6 -3.95 -3.21 7.99
N ILE A 7 -3.89 -2.25 7.08
CA ILE A 7 -2.69 -1.46 6.82
C ILE A 7 -3.05 0.03 6.82
N TYR A 8 -2.26 0.82 7.52
CA TYR A 8 -2.24 2.28 7.41
C TYR A 8 -1.15 2.72 6.42
N LEU A 9 -1.50 3.63 5.52
CA LEU A 9 -0.62 4.11 4.46
C LEU A 9 -0.60 5.64 4.42
N GLU A 10 0.59 6.21 4.28
CA GLU A 10 0.83 7.64 4.05
C GLU A 10 1.71 7.79 2.80
N GLY A 11 1.25 8.61 1.86
CA GLY A 11 1.92 8.83 0.58
C GLY A 11 1.22 9.90 -0.25
N ASN A 12 1.64 10.05 -1.50
CA ASN A 12 1.08 11.03 -2.41
C ASN A 12 -0.06 10.43 -3.23
N LEU A 13 -1.15 11.18 -3.44
CA LEU A 13 -2.19 10.79 -4.38
C LEU A 13 -1.72 11.09 -5.80
N GLU A 14 -1.44 10.06 -6.58
CA GLU A 14 -1.00 10.16 -7.96
C GLU A 14 -2.10 9.64 -8.91
N THR A 15 -2.20 10.23 -10.10
CA THR A 15 -3.14 9.77 -11.14
C THR A 15 -2.36 9.16 -12.28
N LYS A 16 -2.56 7.86 -12.51
CA LYS A 16 -1.95 7.12 -13.61
C LYS A 16 -2.94 6.98 -14.76
N ILE A 17 -2.46 7.23 -15.98
CA ILE A 17 -3.21 6.92 -17.20
C ILE A 17 -2.86 5.50 -17.59
N PHE A 18 -3.86 4.63 -17.61
CA PHE A 18 -3.75 3.24 -18.01
C PHE A 18 -4.56 3.02 -19.29
N THR A 19 -3.96 2.40 -20.27
CA THR A 19 -4.65 1.94 -21.48
C THR A 19 -4.84 0.45 -21.36
N ASP A 20 -6.09 0.00 -21.35
CA ASP A 20 -6.42 -1.42 -21.37
C ASP A 20 -5.92 -2.03 -22.70
N PRO A 21 -4.99 -2.99 -22.68
CA PRO A 21 -4.42 -3.56 -23.90
C PRO A 21 -5.40 -4.43 -24.70
N VAL A 22 -6.50 -4.89 -24.09
CA VAL A 22 -7.53 -5.71 -24.74
C VAL A 22 -8.61 -4.83 -25.34
N SER A 23 -9.11 -3.84 -24.59
CA SER A 23 -10.22 -2.98 -25.04
C SER A 23 -9.80 -1.66 -25.69
N GLY A 24 -8.53 -1.24 -25.52
CA GLY A 24 -8.04 0.07 -25.97
C GLY A 24 -8.57 1.26 -25.15
N LEU A 25 -9.37 1.01 -24.12
CA LEU A 25 -9.96 2.07 -23.29
C LEU A 25 -8.90 2.75 -22.42
N VAL A 26 -8.90 4.07 -22.44
CA VAL A 26 -8.04 4.90 -21.59
C VAL A 26 -8.75 5.20 -20.27
N ARG A 27 -8.15 4.79 -19.15
CA ARG A 27 -8.67 5.00 -17.81
C ARG A 27 -7.69 5.81 -16.97
N ARG A 28 -8.21 6.69 -16.12
CA ARG A 28 -7.44 7.42 -15.11
C ARG A 28 -7.67 6.75 -13.76
N VAL A 29 -6.63 6.18 -13.19
CA VAL A 29 -6.67 5.48 -11.90
C VAL A 29 -5.93 6.34 -10.87
N ARG A 30 -6.53 6.53 -9.70
CA ARG A 30 -5.88 7.21 -8.57
C ARG A 30 -5.28 6.18 -7.64
N GLU A 31 -4.01 6.34 -7.32
CA GLU A 31 -3.24 5.44 -6.45
C GLU A 31 -2.46 6.28 -5.43
N ILE A 32 -2.14 5.67 -4.28
CA ILE A 32 -1.27 6.31 -3.27
C ILE A 32 0.16 5.81 -3.49
N SER A 33 1.03 6.70 -3.93
CA SER A 33 2.45 6.39 -4.16
C SER A 33 3.26 6.62 -2.89
N ILE A 34 3.88 5.55 -2.40
CA ILE A 34 4.72 5.56 -1.20
C ILE A 34 6.16 5.74 -1.65
N ARG A 35 6.73 6.91 -1.39
CA ARG A 35 8.12 7.25 -1.70
C ARG A 35 8.96 7.22 -0.41
N ARG A 36 10.22 7.67 -0.45
CA ARG A 36 11.14 7.67 0.70
C ARG A 36 10.56 8.33 1.98
N ASN A 37 9.71 9.35 1.82
CA ASN A 37 9.08 10.06 2.92
C ASN A 37 7.69 9.51 3.29
N GLY A 38 7.20 8.49 2.58
CA GLY A 38 5.92 7.84 2.87
C GLY A 38 6.04 6.81 3.99
N ARG A 39 4.89 6.32 4.46
CA ARG A 39 4.81 5.38 5.58
C ARG A 39 3.82 4.26 5.30
N LEU A 40 4.18 3.05 5.74
CA LEU A 40 3.32 1.88 5.72
C LEU A 40 3.38 1.21 7.09
N VAL A 41 2.23 0.96 7.71
CA VAL A 41 2.14 0.34 9.04
C VAL A 41 1.10 -0.77 9.01
N PHE A 42 1.51 -1.98 9.35
CA PHE A 42 0.59 -3.08 9.58
C PHE A 42 -0.08 -2.89 10.95
N LEU A 43 -1.41 -2.77 10.94
CA LEU A 43 -2.21 -2.57 12.16
C LEU A 43 -2.71 -3.90 12.76
N GLY A 44 -2.63 -4.98 12.01
CA GLY A 44 -2.98 -6.31 12.50
C GLY A 44 -3.26 -7.31 11.37
N LYS A 45 -3.29 -8.59 11.74
CA LYS A 45 -3.83 -9.67 10.92
C LYS A 45 -5.31 -9.81 11.29
N GLY A 46 -6.19 -9.94 10.31
CA GLY A 46 -7.64 -9.91 10.47
C GLY A 46 -8.27 -11.09 11.23
N ASP A 47 -7.59 -11.67 12.22
CA ASP A 47 -8.12 -12.62 13.20
C ASP A 47 -7.31 -12.51 14.52
N GLY A 48 -7.75 -11.60 15.40
CA GLY A 48 -7.72 -11.85 16.86
C GLY A 48 -6.39 -11.81 17.64
N ALA A 49 -5.42 -10.94 17.36
CA ALA A 49 -4.33 -10.72 18.33
C ALA A 49 -3.78 -9.30 18.33
N GLU A 50 -3.85 -8.64 19.50
CA GLU A 50 -2.94 -7.56 19.88
C GLU A 50 -1.50 -8.02 19.66
N GLN A 51 -0.68 -7.14 19.07
CA GLN A 51 0.62 -6.82 19.64
C GLN A 51 1.19 -5.58 18.97
N SER A 52 1.09 -4.47 19.68
CA SER A 52 2.14 -3.44 19.60
C SER A 52 3.41 -4.07 20.18
N PRO A 53 4.56 -3.98 19.51
CA PRO A 53 5.56 -3.05 20.04
C PRO A 53 6.29 -2.23 18.98
N LYS A 54 6.78 -1.10 19.50
CA LYS A 54 7.53 -0.03 18.85
C LYS A 54 8.91 -0.49 18.37
N TRP A 55 9.42 0.28 17.40
CA TRP A 55 10.83 0.49 17.03
C TRP A 55 11.39 -0.42 15.92
N GLY A 56 11.53 0.13 14.71
CA GLY A 56 12.19 -0.57 13.61
C GLY A 56 12.05 0.08 12.24
N LEU A 57 12.26 1.39 12.14
CA LEU A 57 12.52 2.10 10.89
C LEU A 57 13.76 1.49 10.19
N LYS A 58 13.62 0.45 9.37
CA LYS A 58 14.68 0.07 8.41
C LYS A 58 14.09 -0.54 7.14
N GLY A 59 14.31 0.17 6.04
CA GLY A 59 14.36 -0.41 4.70
C GLY A 59 13.02 -0.49 3.97
N VAL A 60 12.56 0.64 3.45
CA VAL A 60 11.63 0.64 2.31
C VAL A 60 12.36 -0.05 1.14
N GLY A 61 11.92 -1.25 0.79
CA GLY A 61 12.41 -2.02 -0.36
C GLY A 61 11.67 -3.35 -0.48
N TYR A 62 10.65 -3.39 -1.32
CA TYR A 62 10.12 -4.64 -1.86
C TYR A 62 10.54 -4.70 -3.33
N TYR A 63 11.29 -5.73 -3.71
CA TYR A 63 11.45 -6.16 -5.10
C TYR A 63 10.16 -6.81 -5.59
#